data_AF-A0A6C0KRI9-F1
#
_entry.id   AF-A0A6C0KRI9-F1
#
_cell.length_a   1.000
_cell.length_b   1.000
_cell.length_c   1.000
_cell.angle_alpha   90.00
_cell.angle_beta   90.00
_cell.angle_gamma   90.00
#
_symmetry.space_group_name_H-M   'P 1'
#
loop_
_entity.id
_entity.type
_entity.pdbx_description
1 polymer ?
#
loop_
_entity_poly.entity_id
_entity_poly.type
_entity_poly.pdbx_seq_one_letter_code
_entity_poly.pdbx_strand_id
1 'polypeptide(L)'
;MSHIKATGSKAEVWHGTAKHTSGGLKKKDLMKHHGRIISRKKHAAGKKAIKHLFAMGYKPKKGTFKLMRKSMAKSSRRHSRKRGGDMPDLSKMLMGGSGN
;
A
#
# COMPACT_ATOMS: atom_id res chain seq x y z
N MET A 1 0.99 -6.00 -45.27
CA MET A 1 1.02 -5.62 -43.84
C MET A 1 1.63 -6.74 -43.02
N SER A 2 2.54 -6.42 -42.09
CA SER A 2 2.98 -7.38 -41.06
C SER A 2 1.80 -7.74 -40.15
N HIS A 3 1.55 -9.04 -39.98
CA HIS A 3 0.43 -9.52 -39.17
C HIS A 3 0.76 -9.33 -37.68
N ILE A 4 0.07 -8.41 -37.01
CA ILE A 4 0.23 -8.20 -35.56
C ILE A 4 -0.35 -9.39 -34.80
N LYS A 5 0.48 -10.05 -33.98
CA LYS A 5 0.05 -11.18 -33.14
C LYS A 5 -1.00 -10.71 -32.13
N ALA A 6 -2.06 -11.50 -31.91
CA ALA A 6 -3.07 -11.16 -30.91
C ALA A 6 -2.46 -11.18 -29.50
N THR A 7 -1.83 -12.29 -29.14
CA THR A 7 -1.14 -12.52 -27.87
C THR A 7 0.38 -12.52 -28.02
N GLY A 8 1.07 -11.93 -27.05
CA GLY A 8 2.54 -11.97 -26.96
C GLY A 8 3.09 -11.76 -25.55
N SER A 9 4.40 -11.65 -25.46
CA SER A 9 5.09 -11.28 -24.22
C SER A 9 4.87 -9.80 -23.87
N LYS A 10 5.18 -9.42 -22.63
CA LYS A 10 5.10 -8.00 -22.21
C LYS A 10 6.03 -7.11 -23.04
N ALA A 11 7.18 -7.63 -23.46
CA ALA A 11 8.12 -6.90 -24.31
C ALA A 11 7.52 -6.67 -25.71
N GLU A 12 6.97 -7.72 -26.32
CA GLU A 12 6.32 -7.64 -27.64
C GLU A 12 5.15 -6.64 -27.65
N VAL A 13 4.30 -6.68 -26.62
CA VAL A 13 3.19 -5.72 -26.47
C VAL A 13 3.70 -4.29 -26.27
N TRP A 14 4.82 -4.11 -25.59
CA TRP A 14 5.42 -2.78 -25.41
C TRP A 14 6.01 -2.23 -26.70
N HIS A 15 6.68 -3.07 -27.48
CA HIS A 15 7.28 -2.72 -28.77
C HIS A 15 6.26 -2.66 -29.92
N GLY A 16 5.02 -3.12 -29.70
CA GLY A 16 3.93 -3.02 -30.68
C GLY A 16 3.83 -4.21 -31.62
N THR A 17 4.55 -5.30 -31.36
CA THR A 17 4.49 -6.53 -32.19
C THR A 17 3.33 -7.46 -31.80
N ALA A 18 2.70 -7.22 -30.65
CA ALA A 18 1.51 -7.93 -30.19
C ALA A 18 0.43 -7.00 -29.61
N LYS A 19 -0.85 -7.36 -29.72
CA LYS A 19 -1.98 -6.55 -29.24
C LYS A 19 -2.10 -6.56 -27.71
N HIS A 20 -1.96 -7.74 -27.09
CA HIS A 20 -2.05 -7.91 -25.64
C HIS A 20 -1.23 -9.10 -25.16
N THR A 21 -1.03 -9.20 -23.85
CA THR A 21 -0.41 -10.39 -23.25
C THR A 21 -1.42 -11.53 -23.11
N SER A 22 -0.95 -12.74 -22.80
CA SER A 22 -1.84 -13.87 -22.46
C SER A 22 -2.82 -13.54 -21.32
N GLY A 23 -2.42 -12.69 -20.36
CA GLY A 23 -3.27 -12.21 -19.28
C GLY A 23 -4.05 -10.92 -19.61
N GLY A 24 -4.23 -10.59 -20.88
CA GLY A 24 -5.03 -9.44 -21.33
C GLY A 24 -4.40 -8.05 -21.12
N LEU A 25 -3.17 -7.97 -20.58
CA LEU A 25 -2.50 -6.67 -20.39
C LEU A 25 -2.17 -6.03 -21.74
N LYS A 26 -2.55 -4.75 -21.89
CA LYS A 26 -2.21 -3.91 -23.05
C LYS A 26 -1.00 -3.03 -22.70
N LYS A 27 -0.44 -2.34 -23.70
CA LYS A 27 0.69 -1.41 -23.50
C LYS A 27 0.39 -0.35 -22.42
N LYS A 28 -0.86 0.11 -22.31
CA LYS A 28 -1.33 1.04 -21.28
C LYS A 28 -1.32 0.47 -19.85
N ASP A 29 -1.15 -0.84 -19.66
CA ASP A 29 -1.08 -1.48 -18.34
C ASP A 29 0.36 -1.86 -17.95
N LEU A 30 1.31 -1.61 -18.84
CA LEU A 30 2.73 -1.98 -18.69
C LEU A 30 3.61 -0.74 -18.45
N MET A 31 4.71 -0.92 -17.73
CA MET A 31 5.74 0.11 -17.53
C MET A 31 7.14 -0.52 -17.57
N LYS A 32 8.14 0.28 -17.96
CA LYS A 32 9.56 -0.11 -17.86
C LYS A 32 10.10 0.30 -16.49
N HIS A 33 10.69 -0.65 -15.77
CA HIS A 33 11.31 -0.41 -14.46
C HIS A 33 12.57 -1.29 -14.33
N HIS A 34 13.72 -0.67 -14.08
CA HIS A 34 15.03 -1.33 -14.03
C HIS A 34 15.26 -2.32 -15.20
N GLY A 35 15.05 -1.86 -16.43
CA GLY A 35 15.24 -2.66 -17.64
C GLY A 35 14.16 -3.71 -17.92
N ARG A 36 13.23 -3.96 -16.99
CA ARG A 36 12.15 -4.95 -17.15
C ARG A 36 10.83 -4.30 -17.46
N ILE A 37 10.02 -4.96 -18.29
CA ILE A 37 8.64 -4.53 -18.56
C ILE A 37 7.69 -5.27 -17.62
N ILE A 38 7.07 -4.51 -16.72
CA ILE A 38 6.24 -5.00 -15.64
C ILE A 38 4.84 -4.41 -15.71
N SER A 39 3.87 -5.04 -15.04
CA SER A 39 2.53 -4.47 -14.90
C SER A 39 2.54 -3.30 -13.91
N ARG A 40 1.88 -2.19 -14.27
CA ARG A 40 1.73 -1.04 -13.36
C ARG A 40 1.02 -1.42 -12.07
N LYS A 41 -0.05 -2.21 -12.17
CA LYS A 41 -0.86 -2.65 -11.03
C LYS A 41 -0.02 -3.45 -10.03
N LYS A 42 0.79 -4.40 -10.52
CA LYS A 42 1.67 -5.22 -9.66
C LYS A 42 2.75 -4.37 -8.99
N HIS A 43 3.34 -3.42 -9.72
CA HIS A 43 4.34 -2.52 -9.16
C HIS A 43 3.77 -1.63 -8.04
N ALA A 44 2.58 -1.07 -8.25
CA ALA A 44 1.90 -0.27 -7.23
C ALA A 44 1.53 -1.10 -5.99
N ALA A 45 1.03 -2.34 -6.19
CA ALA A 45 0.73 -3.26 -5.10
C ALA A 45 1.99 -3.60 -4.28
N GLY A 46 3.13 -3.86 -4.94
CA GLY A 46 4.41 -4.10 -4.27
C GLY A 46 4.86 -2.94 -3.38
N LYS A 47 4.75 -1.69 -3.88
CA LYS A 47 5.07 -0.50 -3.08
C LYS A 47 4.20 -0.37 -1.82
N LYS A 48 2.91 -0.68 -1.92
CA LYS A 48 1.99 -0.69 -0.77
C LYS A 48 2.37 -1.77 0.24
N ALA A 49 2.68 -2.97 -0.23
CA ALA A 49 3.11 -4.08 0.63
C ALA A 49 4.40 -3.77 1.39
N ILE A 50 5.40 -3.16 0.73
CA ILE A 50 6.66 -2.75 1.39
C ILE A 50 6.39 -1.72 2.51
N LYS A 51 5.55 -0.70 2.24
CA LYS A 51 5.17 0.29 3.27
C LYS A 51 4.50 -0.37 4.47
N HIS A 52 3.60 -1.31 4.24
CA HIS A 52 2.92 -2.06 5.30
C HIS A 52 3.91 -2.90 6.13
N LEU A 53 4.84 -3.61 5.48
CA LEU A 53 5.88 -4.37 6.18
C LEU A 53 6.75 -3.47 7.06
N PHE A 54 7.12 -2.28 6.56
CA PHE A 54 7.89 -1.32 7.35
C PHE A 54 7.10 -0.79 8.55
N ALA A 55 5.80 -0.51 8.39
CA ALA A 55 4.92 -0.10 9.49
C ALA A 55 4.79 -1.19 10.57
N MET A 56 4.85 -2.46 10.18
CA MET A 56 4.88 -3.60 11.10
C MET A 56 6.26 -3.88 11.72
N GLY A 57 7.27 -3.04 11.45
CA GLY A 57 8.63 -3.19 11.99
C GLY A 57 9.55 -4.10 11.19
N TYR A 58 9.11 -4.63 10.04
CA TYR A 58 9.92 -5.49 9.17
C TYR A 58 10.82 -4.68 8.23
N LYS A 59 11.71 -3.85 8.79
CA LYS A 59 12.67 -3.03 8.00
C LYS A 59 14.04 -3.72 7.91
N PRO A 60 14.47 -4.20 6.72
CA PRO A 60 15.78 -4.84 6.57
C PRO A 60 16.91 -3.81 6.55
N LYS A 61 18.10 -4.20 7.04
CA LYS A 61 19.34 -3.44 6.90
C LYS A 61 20.21 -4.11 5.83
N LYS A 62 20.72 -3.33 4.88
CA LYS A 62 21.56 -3.83 3.77
C LYS A 62 22.79 -4.56 4.33
N GLY A 63 23.11 -5.73 3.78
CA GLY A 63 24.24 -6.55 4.20
C GLY A 63 24.00 -7.39 5.45
N THR A 64 22.84 -7.27 6.10
CA THR A 64 22.48 -8.12 7.25
C THR A 64 21.17 -8.84 6.99
N PHE A 65 21.22 -10.16 6.89
CA PHE A 65 20.03 -10.99 6.80
C PHE A 65 19.70 -11.51 8.20
N LYS A 66 18.60 -11.02 8.79
CA LYS A 66 18.08 -11.49 10.08
C LYS A 66 16.75 -12.19 9.85
N LEU A 67 16.55 -13.33 10.50
CA LEU A 67 15.25 -14.01 10.52
C LEU A 67 14.24 -13.13 11.28
N MET A 68 13.35 -12.46 10.56
CA MET A 68 12.31 -11.65 11.15
C MET A 68 11.23 -12.57 11.75
N ARG A 69 11.20 -12.74 13.07
CA ARG A 69 10.22 -13.60 13.74
C ARG A 69 8.87 -12.90 13.86
N LYS A 70 7.76 -13.65 13.73
CA LYS A 70 6.38 -13.12 13.84
C LYS A 70 6.10 -12.43 15.19
N SER A 71 6.83 -12.81 16.24
CA SER A 71 6.79 -12.17 17.55
C SER A 71 7.31 -10.72 17.53
N MET A 72 8.19 -10.35 16.58
CA MET A 72 8.71 -8.98 16.45
C MET A 72 7.62 -7.98 16.00
N ALA A 73 6.55 -8.45 15.34
CA ALA A 73 5.41 -7.60 14.96
C ALA A 73 4.48 -7.23 16.13
N LYS A 74 4.69 -7.77 17.34
CA LYS A 74 3.74 -7.67 18.47
C LYS A 74 4.10 -6.59 19.52
N SER A 75 5.01 -5.66 19.23
CA SER A 75 5.43 -4.64 20.22
C SER A 75 4.46 -3.46 20.41
N SER A 76 3.41 -3.29 19.60
CA SER A 76 2.38 -2.24 19.83
C SER A 76 1.32 -2.65 20.85
N ARG A 77 1.73 -3.24 21.98
CA ARG A 77 0.79 -3.54 23.07
C ARG A 77 0.86 -2.41 24.11
N ARG A 78 -0.19 -1.58 24.09
CA ARG A 78 -0.63 -0.53 25.03
C ARG A 78 -0.46 0.91 24.51
N HIS A 79 -1.38 1.31 23.63
CA HIS A 79 -2.03 2.59 23.89
C HIS A 79 -3.26 2.26 24.75
N SER A 80 -3.07 2.33 26.07
CA SER A 80 -4.20 2.49 26.98
C SER A 80 -4.91 3.76 26.53
N ARG A 81 -6.03 3.63 25.82
CA ARG A 81 -6.95 4.76 25.65
C ARG A 81 -7.40 5.12 27.05
N LYS A 82 -6.78 6.13 27.64
CA LYS A 82 -7.27 6.75 28.86
C LYS A 82 -8.64 7.30 28.46
N ARG A 83 -9.71 6.58 28.82
CA ARG A 83 -11.06 7.11 28.79
C ARG A 83 -11.07 8.23 29.82
N GLY A 84 -10.80 9.43 29.35
CA GLY A 84 -10.80 10.66 30.11
C GLY A 84 -11.11 11.76 29.12
N GLY A 85 -12.29 11.67 28.50
CA GLY A 85 -12.93 12.86 28.02
C GLY A 85 -13.31 13.65 29.27
N ASP A 86 -12.81 14.86 29.38
CA ASP A 86 -13.26 15.81 30.39
C ASP A 86 -14.79 15.89 30.28
N MET A 87 -15.49 15.42 31.31
CA MET A 87 -16.90 15.74 31.50
C MET A 87 -16.96 17.26 31.63
N PRO A 88 -17.76 17.98 30.81
CA PRO A 88 -17.96 19.40 31.05
C PRO A 88 -18.57 19.56 32.45
N ASP A 89 -17.99 20.48 33.22
CA ASP A 89 -18.40 20.79 34.58
C ASP A 89 -19.90 21.16 34.64
N LEU A 90 -20.69 20.31 35.31
CA LEU A 90 -22.13 20.49 35.49
C LEU A 90 -22.47 21.81 36.22
N SER A 91 -21.53 22.43 36.93
CA SER A 91 -21.75 23.72 37.58
C SER A 91 -22.08 24.82 36.56
N LYS A 92 -21.58 24.69 35.32
CA LYS A 92 -21.74 25.68 34.26
C LYS A 92 -23.06 25.55 33.48
N MET A 93 -23.81 24.46 33.65
CA MET A 93 -25.12 24.26 33.03
C MET A 93 -26.29 24.79 33.87
N LEU A 94 -26.11 24.99 35.18
CA LEU A 94 -27.21 25.37 36.11
C LEU A 94 -27.32 26.88 36.38
N MET A 95 -26.43 27.70 35.81
CA MET A 95 -26.41 29.17 36.06
C MET A 95 -27.07 30.00 34.94
N GLY A 96 -27.79 29.38 34.01
CA GLY A 96 -28.47 30.06 32.90
C GLY A 96 -29.98 29.96 33.00
N GLY A 97 -30.61 30.63 33.97
CA GLY A 97 -32.06 30.72 33.99
C GLY A 97 -32.65 31.30 35.26
N SER A 98 -32.82 32.63 35.30
CA SER A 98 -33.98 33.31 35.91
C SER A 98 -33.79 34.82 35.80
N GLY A 99 -34.69 35.49 35.11
CA GLY A 99 -34.79 36.95 35.12
C GLY A 99 -35.83 37.42 34.11
N ASN A 100 -36.98 37.88 34.64
CA ASN A 100 -38.12 38.48 33.94
C ASN A 100 -37.74 39.56 32.93
#